data_AF-A0A2N2CM92-F1
#
_entry.id   AF-A0A2N2CM92-F1
#
_cell.length_a   1.000
_cell.length_b   1.000
_cell.length_c   1.000
_cell.angle_alpha   90.00
_cell.angle_beta   90.00
_cell.angle_gamma   90.00
#
_symmetry.space_group_name_H-M   'P 1'
#
loop_
_entity.id
_entity.type
_entity.pdbx_description
1 polymer ?
#
loop_
_entity_poly.entity_id
_entity_poly.type
_entity_poly.pdbx_seq_one_letter_code
_entity_poly.pdbx_strand_id
1 'polypeptide(L)'
;MLVGMVAVVTSGCFITDLVTDIFKKPVLAGEWYNKDSNTYIALKDDGNFTMGNGKGNANTGGTYDYDKKEITLHLDYSIKADGTKEDWNQSSLTGGAGKIVMPYELQGDGTLKIKSEGGNLTFKKIGGEPVSTDLKSLTGTWDYEKGGLQLILTEDGHYTMIDGHGLSADENGQEGHDQGDYTFIDGTLSLSLNGTIRDFQAELVMKDRLRLENETGTFYYVRISE
;
A
#
# COMPACT_ATOMS: atom_id res chain seq x y z
N MET A 1 -53.96 -14.80 -21.39
CA MET A 1 -53.27 -14.82 -20.07
C MET A 1 -52.24 -15.94 -20.12
N LEU A 2 -51.02 -15.69 -19.62
CA LEU A 2 -49.70 -16.31 -19.96
C LEU A 2 -49.17 -15.81 -21.32
N VAL A 3 -48.11 -15.02 -21.50
CA VAL A 3 -46.88 -14.66 -20.75
C VAL A 3 -45.97 -15.82 -20.36
N GLY A 4 -44.79 -15.81 -20.96
CA GLY A 4 -43.55 -16.40 -20.47
C GLY A 4 -42.96 -17.42 -21.45
N MET A 5 -41.66 -17.54 -21.65
CA MET A 5 -40.48 -16.80 -21.22
C MET A 5 -39.35 -17.43 -22.06
N VAL A 6 -38.51 -16.60 -22.69
CA VAL A 6 -37.08 -16.45 -22.37
C VAL A 6 -36.15 -17.44 -23.06
N ALA A 7 -35.14 -16.82 -23.65
CA ALA A 7 -34.08 -17.34 -24.46
C ALA A 7 -33.22 -18.39 -23.77
N VAL A 8 -32.76 -19.30 -24.61
CA VAL A 8 -31.59 -20.16 -24.41
C VAL A 8 -30.37 -19.27 -24.17
N VAL A 9 -29.69 -19.44 -23.03
CA VAL A 9 -28.27 -19.06 -22.91
C VAL A 9 -27.49 -20.34 -22.66
N THR A 10 -26.68 -20.65 -23.65
CA THR A 10 -25.70 -21.72 -23.71
C THR A 10 -24.61 -21.55 -22.66
N SER A 11 -24.37 -22.63 -21.92
CA SER A 11 -23.09 -23.07 -21.35
C SER A 11 -21.87 -22.15 -21.50
N GLY A 12 -21.30 -21.74 -20.37
CA GLY A 12 -19.96 -21.17 -20.27
C GLY A 12 -19.41 -21.33 -18.86
N CYS A 13 -18.21 -21.87 -18.76
CA CYS A 13 -17.53 -22.34 -17.55
C CYS A 13 -17.33 -21.26 -16.46
N PHE A 14 -17.39 -21.73 -15.20
CA PHE A 14 -16.73 -21.22 -14.00
C PHE A 14 -16.19 -19.77 -14.06
N ILE A 15 -16.98 -18.84 -13.54
CA ILE A 15 -16.45 -17.65 -12.86
C ILE A 15 -17.00 -17.68 -11.43
N THR A 16 -16.46 -18.57 -10.61
CA THR A 16 -16.69 -18.56 -9.16
C THR A 16 -15.60 -17.85 -8.38
N ASP A 17 -14.60 -17.25 -9.03
CA ASP A 17 -13.51 -16.52 -8.36
C ASP A 17 -13.40 -15.02 -8.71
N LEU A 18 -14.40 -14.43 -9.36
CA LEU A 18 -14.40 -12.99 -9.71
C LEU A 18 -15.41 -12.16 -8.88
N VAL A 19 -15.63 -12.54 -7.62
CA VAL A 19 -16.47 -11.75 -6.68
C VAL A 19 -15.77 -11.49 -5.33
N THR A 20 -14.55 -11.95 -5.12
CA THR A 20 -13.78 -11.63 -3.91
C THR A 20 -12.61 -10.71 -4.22
N ASP A 21 -12.90 -9.42 -4.40
CA ASP A 21 -12.06 -8.33 -3.85
C ASP A 21 -12.67 -6.91 -4.01
N ILE A 22 -13.98 -6.82 -4.27
CA ILE A 22 -14.74 -5.54 -4.25
C ILE A 22 -14.94 -5.00 -2.82
N PHE A 23 -14.53 -5.75 -1.78
CA PHE A 23 -14.32 -5.18 -0.45
C PHE A 23 -12.86 -4.75 -0.33
N LYS A 24 -12.57 -3.49 -0.69
CA LYS A 24 -11.34 -2.78 -0.30
C LYS A 24 -11.11 -2.98 1.20
N LYS A 25 -10.31 -3.99 1.57
CA LYS A 25 -9.78 -4.10 2.93
C LYS A 25 -8.92 -2.86 3.12
N PRO A 26 -9.16 -2.04 4.15
CA PRO A 26 -8.27 -0.93 4.41
C PRO A 26 -6.86 -1.50 4.63
N VAL A 27 -5.89 -0.96 3.88
CA VAL A 27 -4.52 -1.48 3.85
C VAL A 27 -3.89 -1.21 5.21
N LEU A 28 -3.79 -2.27 6.00
CA LEU A 28 -3.18 -2.26 7.33
C LEU A 28 -1.68 -1.93 7.24
N ALA A 29 -1.03 -2.32 6.15
CA ALA A 29 0.36 -1.95 5.87
C ALA A 29 0.54 -0.42 5.80
N GLY A 30 1.66 0.04 6.33
CA GLY A 30 2.04 1.44 6.48
C GLY A 30 2.68 1.70 7.83
N GLU A 31 3.04 2.97 8.03
CA GLU A 31 3.62 3.45 9.27
C GLU A 31 2.55 4.06 10.17
N TRP A 32 2.61 3.77 11.46
CA TRP A 32 1.59 4.10 12.44
C TRP A 32 2.24 4.70 13.67
N TYR A 33 1.64 5.76 14.20
CA TYR A 33 2.16 6.44 15.38
C TYR A 33 1.06 6.79 16.38
N ASN A 34 1.31 6.47 17.65
CA ASN A 34 0.51 6.92 18.78
C ASN A 34 1.31 7.97 19.55
N LYS A 35 0.80 9.21 19.55
CA LYS A 35 1.45 10.36 20.20
C LYS A 35 1.41 10.28 21.73
N ASP A 36 0.33 9.74 22.29
CA ASP A 36 0.12 9.70 23.74
C ASP A 36 1.04 8.69 24.42
N SER A 37 1.29 7.55 23.78
CA SER A 37 2.21 6.52 24.26
C SER A 37 3.62 6.60 23.65
N ASN A 38 3.86 7.58 22.77
CA ASN A 38 5.10 7.72 21.98
C ASN A 38 5.51 6.42 21.26
N THR A 39 4.53 5.66 20.76
CA THR A 39 4.76 4.33 20.17
C THR A 39 4.67 4.39 18.65
N TYR A 40 5.63 3.76 17.98
CA TYR A 40 5.70 3.64 16.52
C TYR A 40 5.59 2.17 16.10
N ILE A 41 4.83 1.91 15.03
CA ILE A 41 4.73 0.59 14.40
C ILE A 41 4.74 0.77 12.88
N ALA A 42 5.60 0.06 12.16
CA ALA A 42 5.56 -0.06 10.72
C ALA A 42 5.18 -1.50 10.34
N LEU A 43 4.13 -1.63 9.54
CA LEU A 43 3.65 -2.90 9.01
C LEU A 43 3.93 -2.89 7.51
N LYS A 44 4.78 -3.80 7.02
CA LYS A 44 5.18 -3.85 5.61
C LYS A 44 4.30 -4.82 4.83
N ASP A 45 4.18 -4.60 3.52
CA ASP A 45 3.40 -5.47 2.63
C ASP A 45 4.01 -6.88 2.48
N ASP A 46 5.30 -7.05 2.82
CA ASP A 46 6.02 -8.34 2.79
C ASP A 46 5.80 -9.22 4.03
N GLY A 47 4.92 -8.80 4.96
CA GLY A 47 4.65 -9.52 6.20
C GLY A 47 5.66 -9.26 7.32
N ASN A 48 6.60 -8.31 7.15
CA ASN A 48 7.49 -7.89 8.22
C ASN A 48 6.95 -6.67 8.98
N PHE A 49 7.27 -6.56 10.27
CA PHE A 49 7.00 -5.36 11.04
C PHE A 49 8.23 -4.85 11.77
N THR A 50 8.21 -3.56 12.08
CA THR A 50 9.09 -2.96 13.07
C THR A 50 8.29 -2.11 14.04
N MET A 51 8.79 -1.95 15.26
CA MET A 51 8.18 -1.10 16.27
C MET A 51 9.23 -0.51 17.20
N GLY A 52 8.86 0.55 17.90
CA GLY A 52 9.70 1.13 18.92
C GLY A 52 9.12 2.37 19.58
N ASN A 53 9.95 3.00 20.40
CA ASN A 53 9.60 4.21 21.15
C ASN A 53 10.14 5.44 20.42
N GLY A 54 9.25 6.34 20.03
CA GLY A 54 9.53 7.51 19.19
C GLY A 54 9.14 7.31 17.73
N LYS A 55 8.64 8.38 17.11
CA LYS A 55 8.24 8.37 15.69
C LYS A 55 9.43 8.00 14.79
N GLY A 56 9.26 6.97 13.96
CA GLY A 56 10.32 6.49 13.05
C GLY A 56 11.46 5.74 13.74
N ASN A 57 11.38 5.51 15.06
CA ASN A 57 12.39 4.76 15.79
C ASN A 57 11.95 3.31 15.91
N ALA A 58 12.60 2.44 15.13
CA ALA A 58 12.41 1.00 15.18
C ALA A 58 13.54 0.36 15.99
N ASN A 59 13.21 -0.21 17.14
CA ASN A 59 14.16 -0.96 17.95
C ASN A 59 13.77 -2.44 18.09
N THR A 60 12.59 -2.84 17.60
CA THR A 60 12.06 -4.21 17.65
C THR A 60 11.42 -4.56 16.31
N GLY A 61 11.41 -5.83 15.95
CA GLY A 61 10.78 -6.28 14.71
C GLY A 61 10.57 -7.79 14.67
N GLY A 62 9.96 -8.22 13.59
CA GLY A 62 9.67 -9.61 13.30
C GLY A 62 8.70 -9.73 12.14
N THR A 63 7.94 -10.82 12.12
CA THR A 63 6.89 -11.06 11.11
C THR A 63 5.50 -10.81 11.70
N TYR A 64 4.53 -10.51 10.86
CA TYR A 64 3.15 -10.37 11.28
C TYR A 64 2.19 -10.97 10.28
N ASP A 65 1.10 -11.49 10.82
CA ASP A 65 -0.08 -11.89 10.07
C ASP A 65 -1.28 -11.07 10.58
N TYR A 66 -2.32 -10.91 9.76
CA TYR A 66 -3.55 -10.26 10.21
C TYR A 66 -4.78 -10.82 9.52
N ASP A 67 -5.92 -10.73 10.21
CA ASP A 67 -7.24 -10.98 9.64
C ASP A 67 -8.14 -9.73 9.78
N LYS A 68 -9.46 -9.87 9.65
CA LYS A 68 -10.39 -8.71 9.75
C LYS A 68 -10.53 -8.13 11.16
N LYS A 69 -10.00 -8.78 12.20
CA LYS A 69 -10.22 -8.46 13.61
C LYS A 69 -8.92 -8.34 14.39
N GLU A 70 -7.87 -9.06 14.01
CA GLU A 70 -6.67 -9.22 14.82
C GLU A 70 -5.41 -9.08 13.97
N ILE A 71 -4.38 -8.47 14.57
CA ILE A 71 -3.00 -8.48 14.10
C ILE A 71 -2.23 -9.41 15.02
N THR A 72 -1.51 -10.39 14.48
CA THR A 72 -0.62 -11.26 15.25
C THR A 72 0.82 -10.92 14.92
N LEU A 73 1.57 -10.46 15.91
CA LEU A 73 3.00 -10.20 15.79
C LEU A 73 3.79 -11.40 16.25
N HIS A 74 4.80 -11.77 15.48
CA HIS A 74 5.74 -12.85 15.73
C HIS A 74 7.11 -12.22 15.96
N LEU A 75 7.53 -12.14 17.21
CA LEU A 75 8.80 -11.50 17.58
C LEU A 75 9.98 -12.44 17.30
N ASP A 76 11.04 -11.91 16.68
CA ASP A 76 12.27 -12.66 16.38
C ASP A 76 13.18 -12.86 17.62
N TYR A 77 12.84 -12.22 18.74
CA TYR A 77 13.60 -12.28 19.99
C TYR A 77 12.70 -12.14 21.22
N SER A 78 13.24 -12.54 22.37
CA SER A 78 12.62 -12.31 23.68
C SER A 78 13.32 -11.18 24.43
N ILE A 79 12.56 -10.42 25.22
CA ILE A 79 13.11 -9.41 26.14
C ILE A 79 13.10 -10.01 27.54
N LYS A 80 14.27 -10.18 28.14
CA LYS A 80 14.40 -10.63 29.53
C LYS A 80 13.89 -9.54 30.48
N ALA A 81 13.58 -9.92 31.72
CA ALA A 81 13.13 -8.98 32.75
C ALA A 81 14.14 -7.85 33.03
N ASP A 82 15.41 -8.03 32.68
CA ASP A 82 16.48 -7.05 32.78
C ASP A 82 16.61 -6.13 31.54
N GLY A 83 15.71 -6.27 30.56
CA GLY A 83 15.68 -5.48 29.33
C GLY A 83 16.66 -5.95 28.25
N THR A 84 17.42 -7.03 28.47
CA THR A 84 18.32 -7.57 27.45
C THR A 84 17.55 -8.35 26.38
N LYS A 85 18.00 -8.22 25.13
CA LYS A 85 17.46 -8.97 24.00
C LYS A 85 18.19 -10.29 23.87
N GLU A 86 17.44 -11.37 23.68
CA GLU A 86 17.99 -12.69 23.39
C GLU A 86 17.33 -13.22 22.11
N ASP A 87 18.16 -13.46 21.08
CA ASP A 87 17.76 -14.03 19.80
C ASP A 87 17.09 -15.39 20.05
N TRP A 88 15.94 -15.60 19.42
CA TRP A 88 15.26 -16.87 19.56
C TRP A 88 16.01 -17.98 18.81
N ASN A 89 16.45 -19.01 19.53
CA ASN A 89 17.05 -20.18 18.90
C ASN A 89 15.93 -21.04 18.28
N GLN A 90 15.86 -21.06 16.95
CA GLN A 90 14.83 -21.75 16.14
C GLN A 90 14.68 -23.28 16.39
N SER A 91 15.52 -23.88 17.23
CA SER A 91 15.55 -25.34 17.49
C SER A 91 14.52 -25.84 18.53
N SER A 92 13.81 -24.95 19.22
CA SER A 92 12.82 -25.32 20.25
C SER A 92 11.39 -25.34 19.70
N LEU A 93 10.98 -26.48 19.12
CA LEU A 93 9.61 -26.75 18.63
C LEU A 93 8.56 -27.00 19.74
N THR A 94 8.89 -26.79 21.00
CA THR A 94 7.99 -27.07 22.14
C THR A 94 8.02 -25.92 23.15
N GLY A 95 7.30 -24.85 22.86
CA GLY A 95 7.05 -23.74 23.78
C GLY A 95 6.42 -22.58 23.04
N GLY A 96 5.20 -22.17 23.40
CA GLY A 96 4.50 -21.07 22.75
C GLY A 96 5.31 -19.77 22.87
N ALA A 97 5.97 -19.37 21.79
CA ALA A 97 6.97 -18.30 21.79
C ALA A 97 6.42 -17.02 21.14
N GLY A 98 6.60 -15.88 21.84
CA GLY A 98 6.70 -14.53 21.25
C GLY A 98 5.53 -13.98 20.43
N LYS A 99 4.30 -14.47 20.65
CA LYS A 99 3.12 -13.98 19.92
C LYS A 99 2.40 -12.87 20.68
N ILE A 100 2.20 -11.73 20.03
CA ILE A 100 1.31 -10.68 20.52
C ILE A 100 0.10 -10.62 19.59
N VAL A 101 -1.09 -10.94 20.13
CA VAL A 101 -2.36 -10.81 19.41
C VAL A 101 -3.00 -9.49 19.78
N MET A 102 -3.27 -8.66 18.78
CA MET A 102 -3.77 -7.30 18.93
C MET A 102 -5.11 -7.17 18.18
N PRO A 103 -6.24 -7.23 18.90
CA PRO A 103 -7.53 -6.89 18.31
C PRO A 103 -7.53 -5.44 17.82
N TYR A 104 -7.96 -5.22 16.59
CA TYR A 104 -7.90 -3.91 15.96
C TYR A 104 -9.19 -3.49 15.26
N GLU A 105 -9.33 -2.18 15.07
CA GLU A 105 -10.33 -1.56 14.21
C GLU A 105 -9.61 -0.53 13.34
N LEU A 106 -9.68 -0.71 12.02
CA LEU A 106 -9.13 0.24 11.06
C LEU A 106 -10.26 1.07 10.46
N GLN A 107 -10.15 2.37 10.65
CA GLN A 107 -11.12 3.35 10.20
C GLN A 107 -10.67 3.94 8.85
N GLY A 108 -11.63 4.30 7.99
CA GLY A 108 -11.36 4.83 6.64
C GLY A 108 -10.65 6.19 6.62
N ASP A 109 -10.46 6.82 7.77
CA ASP A 109 -9.75 8.09 7.95
C ASP A 109 -8.26 7.91 8.31
N GLY A 110 -7.71 6.69 8.16
CA GLY A 110 -6.32 6.40 8.51
C GLY A 110 -6.08 6.25 10.01
N THR A 111 -7.11 5.91 10.79
CA THR A 111 -7.00 5.60 12.23
C THR A 111 -6.98 4.10 12.48
N LEU A 112 -5.94 3.61 13.16
CA LEU A 112 -5.84 2.24 13.65
C LEU A 112 -6.04 2.23 15.16
N LYS A 113 -7.11 1.60 15.64
CA LYS A 113 -7.36 1.41 17.07
C LYS A 113 -6.97 0.00 17.46
N ILE A 114 -6.08 -0.15 18.43
CA ILE A 114 -5.69 -1.42 19.03
C ILE A 114 -6.30 -1.51 20.42
N LYS A 115 -7.07 -2.57 20.67
CA LYS A 115 -7.66 -2.84 21.99
C LYS A 115 -6.69 -3.70 22.79
N SER A 116 -6.32 -3.27 23.99
CA SER A 116 -5.48 -4.04 24.91
C SER A 116 -6.07 -4.01 26.31
N GLU A 117 -5.65 -4.95 27.16
CA GLU A 117 -6.05 -5.00 28.58
C GLU A 117 -5.66 -3.73 29.36
N GLY A 118 -4.60 -3.04 28.92
CA GLY A 118 -4.14 -1.76 29.48
C GLY A 118 -4.85 -0.52 28.93
N GLY A 119 -5.82 -0.69 28.01
CA GLY A 119 -6.56 0.39 27.37
C GLY A 119 -6.49 0.37 25.84
N ASN A 120 -7.23 1.28 25.20
CA ASN A 120 -7.25 1.39 23.75
C ASN A 120 -6.14 2.32 23.27
N LEU A 121 -5.25 1.83 22.42
CA LEU A 121 -4.26 2.63 21.72
C LEU A 121 -4.86 3.11 20.40
N THR A 122 -4.78 4.41 20.13
CA THR A 122 -5.21 4.99 18.86
C THR A 122 -3.99 5.46 18.09
N PHE A 123 -3.67 4.77 17.01
CA PHE A 123 -2.61 5.13 16.09
C PHE A 123 -3.17 5.93 14.92
N LYS A 124 -2.42 6.92 14.49
CA LYS A 124 -2.65 7.61 13.23
C LYS A 124 -1.62 7.14 12.21
N LYS A 125 -2.08 6.87 10.99
CA LYS A 125 -1.19 6.54 9.88
C LYS A 125 -0.27 7.74 9.62
N ILE A 126 1.03 7.54 9.69
CA ILE A 126 1.99 8.56 9.29
C ILE A 126 1.83 8.74 7.79
N GLY A 127 1.66 9.99 7.33
CA GLY A 127 1.38 10.30 5.92
C GLY A 127 -0.10 10.16 5.51
N GLY A 128 -0.99 9.69 6.40
CA GLY A 128 -2.42 9.45 6.13
C GLY A 128 -3.38 10.57 6.57
N GLU A 129 -2.92 11.82 6.65
CA GLU A 129 -3.84 12.97 6.74
C GLU A 129 -4.73 13.00 5.48
N PRO A 130 -6.00 13.45 5.56
CA PRO A 130 -6.86 13.55 4.39
C PRO A 130 -6.17 14.34 3.28
N VAL A 131 -5.88 13.69 2.17
CA VAL A 131 -5.22 14.29 1.01
C VAL A 131 -6.21 14.40 -0.14
N SER A 132 -6.39 15.63 -0.62
CA SER A 132 -7.06 15.89 -1.89
C SER A 132 -6.17 15.37 -3.01
N THR A 133 -6.75 14.57 -3.91
CA THR A 133 -6.10 14.25 -5.18
C THR A 133 -6.50 15.34 -6.17
N ASP A 134 -5.56 16.21 -6.49
CA ASP A 134 -5.69 17.31 -7.43
C ASP A 134 -4.41 17.45 -8.25
N LEU A 135 -4.42 18.25 -9.31
CA LEU A 135 -3.28 18.40 -10.21
C LEU A 135 -2.01 18.77 -9.44
N LYS A 136 -2.13 19.73 -8.50
CA LYS A 136 -1.00 20.21 -7.71
C LYS A 136 -0.45 19.13 -6.78
N SER A 137 -1.32 18.31 -6.20
CA SER A 137 -0.90 17.20 -5.35
C SER A 137 -0.38 16.01 -6.14
N LEU A 138 -0.66 15.86 -7.43
CA LEU A 138 -0.07 14.83 -8.29
C LEU A 138 1.31 15.21 -8.83
N THR A 139 1.61 16.49 -9.01
CA THR A 139 2.93 16.95 -9.46
C THR A 139 4.06 16.42 -8.57
N GLY A 140 5.10 15.89 -9.21
CA GLY A 140 6.31 15.39 -8.55
C GLY A 140 6.86 14.14 -9.22
N THR A 141 7.90 13.59 -8.60
CA THR A 141 8.53 12.33 -9.01
C THR A 141 8.05 11.19 -8.13
N TRP A 142 7.66 10.09 -8.76
CA TRP A 142 6.99 8.95 -8.16
C TRP A 142 7.69 7.65 -8.57
N ASP A 143 8.24 6.92 -7.61
CA ASP A 143 8.83 5.60 -7.85
C ASP A 143 7.80 4.50 -7.69
N TYR A 144 7.73 3.60 -8.66
CA TYR A 144 6.89 2.41 -8.56
C TYR A 144 7.37 1.52 -7.42
N GLU A 145 6.47 1.11 -6.54
CA GLU A 145 6.83 0.37 -5.32
C GLU A 145 7.53 -0.96 -5.58
N LYS A 146 7.24 -1.61 -6.71
CA LYS A 146 7.90 -2.88 -7.07
C LYS A 146 9.24 -2.66 -7.79
N GLY A 147 9.69 -1.42 -7.91
CA GLY A 147 10.96 -1.02 -8.50
C GLY A 147 10.92 -0.96 -10.03
N GLY A 148 12.00 -0.40 -10.59
CA GLY A 148 12.25 -0.42 -12.04
C GLY A 148 11.38 0.51 -12.88
N LEU A 149 10.56 1.37 -12.27
CA LEU A 149 9.76 2.36 -13.01
C LEU A 149 9.62 3.64 -12.20
N GLN A 150 9.80 4.79 -12.84
CA GLN A 150 9.58 6.10 -12.25
C GLN A 150 8.62 6.90 -13.13
N LEU A 151 7.66 7.59 -12.51
CA LEU A 151 6.73 8.51 -13.14
C LEU A 151 7.00 9.93 -12.65
N ILE A 152 7.21 10.86 -13.56
CA ILE A 152 7.39 12.29 -13.29
C ILE A 152 6.19 13.01 -13.86
N LEU A 153 5.50 13.82 -13.06
CA LEU A 153 4.41 14.70 -13.46
C LEU A 153 4.79 16.15 -13.18
N THR A 154 4.84 17.00 -14.20
CA THR A 154 5.22 18.41 -14.08
C THR A 154 4.01 19.33 -14.02
N GLU A 155 4.16 20.53 -13.46
CA GLU A 155 3.05 21.49 -13.28
C GLU A 155 2.47 22.00 -14.62
N ASP A 156 3.24 21.95 -15.69
CA ASP A 156 2.84 22.38 -17.04
C ASP A 156 2.07 21.29 -17.82
N GLY A 157 1.81 20.14 -17.21
CA GLY A 157 1.00 19.08 -17.80
C GLY A 157 1.80 18.09 -18.66
N HIS A 158 3.12 18.01 -18.50
CA HIS A 158 3.94 16.98 -19.12
C HIS A 158 4.24 15.82 -18.16
N TYR A 159 4.39 14.62 -18.72
CA TYR A 159 4.86 13.46 -17.96
C TYR A 159 6.07 12.81 -18.60
N THR A 160 6.88 12.17 -17.77
CA THR A 160 7.97 11.28 -18.18
C THR A 160 7.88 9.99 -17.38
N MET A 161 8.00 8.86 -18.06
CA MET A 161 8.06 7.55 -17.44
C MET A 161 9.39 6.87 -17.80
N ILE A 162 10.17 6.56 -16.77
CA ILE A 162 11.53 6.01 -16.89
C ILE A 162 11.50 4.56 -16.43
N ASP A 163 11.82 3.62 -17.31
CA ASP A 163 11.99 2.21 -16.97
C ASP A 163 13.45 1.95 -16.53
N GLY A 164 13.65 1.61 -15.27
CA GLY A 164 14.96 1.25 -14.70
C GLY A 164 15.53 -0.07 -15.23
N HIS A 165 14.72 -0.87 -15.95
CA HIS A 165 15.16 -2.05 -16.70
C HIS A 165 15.43 -1.76 -18.20
N GLY A 166 15.16 -0.54 -18.67
CA GLY A 166 15.32 -0.08 -20.04
C GLY A 166 16.75 0.26 -20.45
N LEU A 167 17.70 -0.65 -20.26
CA LEU A 167 18.99 -0.67 -21.00
C LEU A 167 18.86 -1.34 -22.38
N SER A 168 17.66 -1.43 -22.95
CA SER A 168 17.53 -1.69 -24.38
C SER A 168 17.41 -0.35 -25.09
N ALA A 169 18.53 0.13 -25.61
CA ALA A 169 18.52 1.11 -26.69
C ALA A 169 17.56 0.61 -27.76
N ASP A 170 16.64 1.48 -28.20
CA ASP A 170 16.02 1.25 -29.50
C ASP A 170 17.12 1.25 -30.60
N GLU A 171 16.77 0.85 -31.82
CA GLU A 171 17.73 0.80 -32.94
C GLU A 171 18.36 2.18 -33.26
N ASN A 172 17.94 3.25 -32.58
CA ASN A 172 18.40 4.63 -32.72
C ASN A 172 19.14 5.18 -31.48
N GLY A 173 19.35 4.38 -30.42
CA GLY A 173 20.14 4.79 -29.25
C GLY A 173 19.43 5.74 -28.28
N GLN A 174 18.10 5.81 -28.27
CA GLN A 174 17.35 6.53 -27.25
C GLN A 174 17.06 5.60 -26.07
N GLU A 175 17.44 6.03 -24.86
CA GLU A 175 16.99 5.41 -23.61
C GLU A 175 15.45 5.40 -23.57
N GLY A 176 14.83 4.29 -23.17
CA GLY A 176 13.39 4.06 -23.24
C GLY A 176 12.59 4.92 -22.26
N HIS A 177 12.47 6.21 -22.56
CA HIS A 177 11.65 7.18 -21.83
C HIS A 177 10.32 7.37 -22.57
N ASP A 178 9.20 6.99 -21.95
CA ASP A 178 7.85 7.32 -22.44
C ASP A 178 7.51 8.73 -21.92
N GLN A 179 7.47 9.72 -22.81
CA GLN A 179 7.24 11.13 -22.46
C GLN A 179 6.08 11.70 -23.29
N GLY A 180 5.20 12.48 -22.65
CA GLY A 180 4.02 13.02 -23.30
C GLY A 180 3.28 14.05 -22.45
N ASP A 181 2.01 14.26 -22.76
CA ASP A 181 1.13 15.20 -22.03
C ASP A 181 0.21 14.43 -21.09
N TYR A 182 -0.17 15.02 -19.97
CA TYR A 182 -1.18 14.46 -19.08
C TYR A 182 -2.26 15.48 -18.69
N THR A 183 -3.42 14.96 -18.35
CA THR A 183 -4.50 15.74 -17.72
C THR A 183 -5.04 15.00 -16.50
N PHE A 184 -5.57 15.74 -15.53
CA PHE A 184 -6.24 15.17 -14.36
C PHE A 184 -7.60 15.83 -14.17
N ILE A 185 -8.68 15.07 -14.41
CA ILE A 185 -10.07 15.55 -14.37
C ILE A 185 -10.91 14.53 -13.63
N ASP A 186 -11.67 14.99 -12.62
CA ASP A 186 -12.63 14.18 -11.85
C ASP A 186 -12.07 12.82 -11.37
N GLY A 187 -10.83 12.81 -10.84
CA GLY A 187 -10.20 11.58 -10.33
C GLY A 187 -9.52 10.72 -11.40
N THR A 188 -9.57 11.12 -12.67
CA THR A 188 -8.95 10.39 -13.78
C THR A 188 -7.69 11.09 -14.26
N LEU A 189 -6.56 10.38 -14.20
CA LEU A 189 -5.28 10.77 -14.80
C LEU A 189 -5.18 10.16 -16.20
N SER A 190 -5.12 10.99 -17.23
CA SER A 190 -4.99 10.57 -18.62
C SER A 190 -3.59 10.90 -19.13
N LEU A 191 -2.82 9.90 -19.52
CA LEU A 191 -1.48 10.04 -20.12
C LEU A 191 -1.59 9.90 -21.64
N SER A 192 -1.15 10.89 -22.39
CA SER A 192 -1.24 10.96 -23.85
C SER A 192 0.14 10.96 -24.51
N LEU A 193 0.40 9.97 -25.37
CA LEU A 193 1.60 9.88 -26.21
C LEU A 193 1.20 9.56 -27.66
N ASN A 194 1.63 10.41 -28.59
CA ASN A 194 1.46 10.17 -30.04
C ASN A 194 0.01 9.79 -30.45
N GLY A 195 -0.99 10.39 -29.79
CA GLY A 195 -2.41 10.12 -30.04
C GLY A 195 -2.98 8.86 -29.35
N THR A 196 -2.15 8.12 -28.60
CA THR A 196 -2.61 7.06 -27.70
C THR A 196 -2.85 7.66 -26.32
N ILE A 197 -3.99 7.34 -25.72
CA ILE A 197 -4.36 7.79 -24.37
C ILE A 197 -4.45 6.58 -23.45
N ARG A 198 -3.87 6.68 -22.26
CA ARG A 198 -3.98 5.71 -21.17
C ARG A 198 -4.62 6.40 -19.96
N ASP A 199 -5.77 5.90 -19.55
CA ASP A 199 -6.53 6.45 -18.44
C ASP A 199 -6.31 5.62 -17.17
N PHE A 200 -6.16 6.33 -16.05
CA PHE A 200 -6.02 5.75 -14.73
C PHE A 200 -6.98 6.45 -13.77
N GLN A 201 -7.70 5.68 -12.96
CA GLN A 201 -8.26 6.21 -11.72
C GLN A 201 -7.09 6.48 -10.77
N ALA A 202 -6.88 7.76 -10.44
CA ALA A 202 -5.75 8.20 -9.62
C ALA A 202 -6.25 8.68 -8.26
N GLU A 203 -5.60 8.19 -7.21
CA GLU A 203 -5.93 8.54 -5.83
C GLU A 203 -4.64 8.61 -5.01
N LEU A 204 -4.41 9.76 -4.37
CA LEU A 204 -3.44 9.85 -3.28
C LEU A 204 -4.03 9.15 -2.06
N VAL A 205 -3.61 7.90 -1.85
CA VAL A 205 -3.98 7.14 -0.65
C VAL A 205 -3.25 7.66 0.59
N MET A 206 -2.11 8.34 0.38
CA MET A 206 -1.32 9.11 1.37
C MET A 206 -0.62 10.26 0.65
N LYS A 207 -0.09 11.25 1.40
CA LYS A 207 0.62 12.41 0.82
C LYS A 207 1.75 12.03 -0.14
N ASP A 208 2.39 10.92 0.15
CA ASP A 208 3.55 10.36 -0.54
C ASP A 208 3.25 9.03 -1.22
N ARG A 209 1.98 8.58 -1.29
CA ARG A 209 1.63 7.32 -1.96
C ARG A 209 0.47 7.52 -2.92
N LEU A 210 0.74 7.29 -4.20
CA LEU A 210 -0.20 7.39 -5.30
C LEU A 210 -0.66 6.00 -5.73
N ARG A 211 -1.98 5.78 -5.77
CA ARG A 211 -2.60 4.63 -6.43
C ARG A 211 -3.05 5.03 -7.83
N LEU A 212 -2.61 4.29 -8.84
CA LEU A 212 -3.14 4.35 -10.21
C LEU A 212 -3.82 3.02 -10.52
N GLU A 213 -5.01 3.06 -11.12
CA GLU A 213 -5.79 1.86 -11.43
C GLU A 213 -6.42 1.97 -12.82
N ASN A 214 -6.26 0.92 -13.63
CA ASN A 214 -6.87 0.79 -14.96
C ASN A 214 -7.30 -0.67 -15.22
N GLU A 215 -7.69 -1.02 -16.44
CA GLU A 215 -8.11 -2.39 -16.78
C GLU A 215 -7.01 -3.45 -16.62
N THR A 216 -5.73 -3.04 -16.58
CA THR A 216 -4.58 -3.95 -16.45
C THR A 216 -4.20 -4.23 -15.00
N GLY A 217 -4.67 -3.42 -14.06
CA GLY A 217 -4.48 -3.64 -12.62
C GLY A 217 -4.31 -2.36 -11.82
N THR A 218 -3.80 -2.54 -10.60
CA THR A 218 -3.54 -1.47 -9.64
C THR A 218 -2.05 -1.33 -9.41
N PHE A 219 -1.57 -0.09 -9.48
CA PHE A 219 -0.17 0.30 -9.36
C PHE A 219 -0.03 1.27 -8.21
N TYR A 220 1.02 1.09 -7.41
CA TYR A 220 1.34 1.96 -6.29
C TYR A 220 2.70 2.60 -6.51
N TYR A 221 2.74 3.91 -6.31
CA TYR A 221 3.95 4.70 -6.41
C TYR A 221 4.19 5.48 -5.12
N VAL A 222 5.46 5.67 -4.78
CA VAL A 222 5.92 6.45 -3.63
C VAL A 222 6.62 7.71 -4.12
N ARG A 223 6.28 8.86 -3.53
CA ARG A 223 6.89 10.13 -3.89
C ARG A 223 8.36 10.14 -3.47
N ILE A 224 9.24 10.54 -4.38
CA ILE A 224 10.62 10.87 -4.02
C ILE A 224 10.59 12.24 -3.32
N SER A 225 11.01 12.28 -2.06
CA SER A 225 11.17 13.54 -1.34
C SER A 225 12.34 14.33 -1.95
N GLU A 226 12.08 15.55 -2.37
CA GLU A 226 13.13 16.58 -2.55
C GLU A 226 13.65 17.09 -1.21
#